data_AF-A0A836BVH6-F1
#
_entry.id   AF-A0A836BVH6-F1
#
_cell.length_a   1.000
_cell.length_b   1.000
_cell.length_c   1.000
_cell.angle_alpha   90.00
_cell.angle_beta   90.00
_cell.angle_gamma   90.00
#
_symmetry.space_group_name_H-M   'P 1'
#
loop_
_entity.id
_entity.type
_entity.pdbx_description
1 polymer ?
#
loop_
_entity_poly.entity_id
_entity_poly.type
_entity_poly.pdbx_seq_one_letter_code
_entity_poly.pdbx_strand_id
1 'polypeptide(L)'
;MLGKRQAFPAIRRMAMAQLVKAWLTTMARQLPEQYETTIQGTFRVLYEAHRVAALRKGIMEYFHISKAGGTSWCHAAKNNGCRAQVYDSAYICQISQLDDRVRWLNNTFHAKRTGRGARWGTWGRVARDTKFPTCESRHDFAAAMGYQYFSNEFTLHEGLHDTADVRLCEQFFNVILIRDPLKRMLSHLKFVTMQMKWDYRNDTLFHNTYWGTDAAFWESFGPVLVDNYMLRGMLGEKAYHAPIGSFGPREMEQGRALLQQYDLIVDLEAGHDAVDDVMQLGVGWPHTLREIHDKDSVKAAARLNLTYEDYLPRDLDRLYEKQGPDVGFYRFGKVLVRLDSLLFSSARSLGMRPLLAAPLEELAEAPPERVACGLMRRGPRHSNSTADRWQDNEYAQRINAEMAAARKAAQEQWQKRMARAKAHKAAQAAARAAAEAAVAAAQAAVAAAEAANKQVQGGGRRAVLAEGGVGMVGGVGVGGLEGRGEAGAGAGRGVRRAMVGMAMRERAGLGADGGRALRAALREAGVHLGDPFAEGCGAGSGCGGSWAAA
;
A
#
# COMPACT_ATOMS: atom_id res chain seq x y z
N MET A 1 -0.77 -23.01 11.28
CA MET A 1 -0.12 -23.40 10.01
C MET A 1 -0.66 -22.49 8.92
N LEU A 2 0.12 -21.49 8.47
CA LEU A 2 -0.25 -20.70 7.29
C LEU A 2 0.15 -21.51 6.05
N GLY A 3 -0.77 -21.70 5.10
CA GLY A 3 -0.54 -22.51 3.90
C GLY A 3 0.74 -22.08 3.18
N LYS A 4 1.55 -23.04 2.74
CA LYS A 4 2.93 -22.80 2.30
C LYS A 4 3.07 -21.86 1.09
N ARG A 5 2.01 -21.44 0.38
CA ARG A 5 2.11 -20.64 -0.87
C ARG A 5 1.36 -19.28 -0.88
N GLN A 6 0.69 -18.90 0.21
CA GLN A 6 -0.19 -17.72 0.16
C GLN A 6 0.55 -16.43 0.58
N ALA A 7 0.47 -15.38 -0.25
CA ALA A 7 0.99 -14.04 0.06
C ALA A 7 0.04 -13.21 0.95
N PHE A 8 -1.19 -13.72 1.17
CA PHE A 8 -2.28 -13.07 1.88
C PHE A 8 -2.42 -11.57 1.56
N PRO A 9 -2.45 -11.17 0.27
CA PRO A 9 -2.39 -9.75 -0.10
C PRO A 9 -3.59 -8.96 0.43
N ALA A 10 -4.78 -9.57 0.50
CA ALA A 10 -5.95 -8.97 1.12
C ALA A 10 -5.74 -8.67 2.62
N ILE A 11 -5.18 -9.63 3.38
CA ILE A 11 -4.89 -9.44 4.82
C ILE A 11 -3.82 -8.37 5.02
N ARG A 12 -2.77 -8.38 4.20
CA ARG A 12 -1.71 -7.37 4.20
C ARG A 12 -2.30 -5.98 3.99
N ARG A 13 -3.10 -5.79 2.95
CA ARG A 13 -3.75 -4.50 2.64
C ARG A 13 -4.73 -4.08 3.72
N MET A 14 -5.49 -5.02 4.29
CA MET A 14 -6.37 -4.74 5.42
C MET A 14 -5.59 -4.26 6.65
N ALA A 15 -4.47 -4.90 7.00
CA ALA A 15 -3.60 -4.46 8.09
C ALA A 15 -3.05 -3.05 7.86
N MET A 16 -2.56 -2.78 6.64
CA MET A 16 -2.09 -1.44 6.26
C MET A 16 -3.22 -0.40 6.34
N ALA A 17 -4.43 -0.73 5.87
CA ALA A 17 -5.58 0.16 5.92
C ALA A 17 -6.00 0.48 7.36
N GLN A 18 -6.01 -0.50 8.26
CA GLN A 18 -6.29 -0.27 9.69
C GLN A 18 -5.23 0.62 10.34
N LEU A 19 -3.96 0.41 10.00
CA LEU A 19 -2.87 1.26 10.50
C LEU A 19 -3.01 2.71 10.01
N VAL A 20 -3.27 2.92 8.72
CA VAL A 20 -3.49 4.26 8.15
C VAL A 20 -4.73 4.92 8.78
N LYS A 21 -5.82 4.17 8.96
CA LYS A 21 -7.02 4.67 9.65
C LYS A 21 -6.71 5.09 11.08
N ALA A 22 -5.99 4.28 11.84
CA ALA A 22 -5.59 4.60 13.21
C ALA A 22 -4.68 5.83 13.26
N TRP A 23 -3.72 5.94 12.34
CA TRP A 23 -2.85 7.11 12.20
C TRP A 23 -3.63 8.40 11.92
N LEU A 24 -4.62 8.35 11.01
CA LEU A 24 -5.44 9.49 10.64
C LEU A 24 -6.43 9.92 11.73
N THR A 25 -6.98 8.97 12.48
CA THR A 25 -8.13 9.23 13.39
C THR A 25 -7.75 9.28 14.86
N THR A 26 -6.88 8.37 15.31
CA THR A 26 -6.58 8.17 16.74
C THR A 26 -5.23 8.76 17.12
N MET A 27 -4.23 8.66 16.24
CA MET A 27 -2.86 9.13 16.55
C MET A 27 -2.59 10.57 16.08
N ALA A 28 -3.61 11.30 15.64
CA ALA A 28 -3.49 12.70 15.19
C ALA A 28 -2.36 12.92 14.16
N ARG A 29 -2.16 11.96 13.25
CA ARG A 29 -1.09 11.95 12.24
C ARG A 29 0.34 11.97 12.81
N GLN A 30 0.51 11.61 14.06
CA GLN A 30 1.80 11.44 14.70
C GLN A 30 1.97 9.97 15.07
N LEU A 31 3.17 9.43 14.96
CA LEU A 31 3.44 8.07 15.40
C LEU A 31 4.05 8.13 16.80
N PRO A 32 3.36 7.68 17.85
CA PRO A 32 3.96 7.62 19.19
C PRO A 32 5.20 6.73 19.17
N GLU A 33 6.31 7.22 19.72
CA GLU A 33 7.61 6.55 19.74
C GLU A 33 7.53 5.11 20.26
N GLN A 34 6.68 4.89 21.27
CA GLN A 34 6.41 3.57 21.86
C GLN A 34 5.88 2.52 20.86
N TYR A 35 5.26 2.93 19.75
CA TYR A 35 4.71 2.04 18.73
C TYR A 35 5.60 1.91 17.50
N GLU A 36 6.57 2.81 17.31
CA GLU A 36 7.39 2.88 16.10
C GLU A 36 8.10 1.56 15.82
N THR A 37 8.84 1.02 16.80
CA THR A 37 9.55 -0.26 16.65
C THR A 37 8.61 -1.42 16.29
N THR A 38 7.41 -1.45 16.90
CA THR A 38 6.41 -2.50 16.64
C THR A 38 5.87 -2.42 15.22
N ILE A 39 5.60 -1.20 14.73
CA ILE A 39 5.09 -0.96 13.37
C ILE A 39 6.17 -1.27 12.34
N GLN A 40 7.40 -0.83 12.55
CA GLN A 40 8.53 -1.18 11.70
C GLN A 40 8.72 -2.71 11.63
N GLY A 41 8.64 -3.41 12.78
CA GLY A 41 8.66 -4.87 12.83
C GLY A 41 7.51 -5.51 12.03
N THR A 42 6.31 -4.92 12.10
CA THR A 42 5.15 -5.38 11.32
C THR A 42 5.37 -5.21 9.83
N PHE A 43 5.89 -4.07 9.36
CA PHE A 43 6.23 -3.85 7.95
C PHE A 43 7.26 -4.85 7.43
N ARG A 44 8.30 -5.15 8.22
CA ARG A 44 9.29 -6.18 7.87
C ARG A 44 8.62 -7.55 7.68
N VAL A 45 7.77 -7.96 8.61
CA VAL A 45 7.06 -9.25 8.53
C VAL A 45 6.13 -9.31 7.32
N LEU A 46 5.37 -8.25 7.05
CA LEU A 46 4.44 -8.19 5.91
C LEU A 46 5.17 -8.23 4.56
N TYR A 47 6.25 -7.45 4.42
CA TYR A 47 7.06 -7.46 3.19
C TYR A 47 7.79 -8.79 3.00
N GLU A 48 8.31 -9.39 4.08
CA GLU A 48 8.95 -10.69 4.00
C GLU A 48 7.96 -11.80 3.60
N ALA A 49 6.74 -11.76 4.12
CA ALA A 49 5.69 -12.69 3.71
C ALA A 49 5.38 -12.57 2.20
N HIS A 50 5.30 -11.35 1.67
CA HIS A 50 5.16 -11.08 0.23
C HIS A 50 6.31 -11.69 -0.56
N ARG A 51 7.55 -11.42 -0.16
CA ARG A 51 8.77 -11.91 -0.82
C ARG A 51 8.83 -13.44 -0.86
N VAL A 52 8.55 -14.08 0.27
CA VAL A 52 8.52 -15.55 0.39
C VAL A 52 7.45 -16.14 -0.51
N ALA A 53 6.27 -15.52 -0.60
CA ALA A 53 5.22 -16.01 -1.48
C ALA A 53 5.58 -15.89 -2.96
N ALA A 54 6.16 -14.76 -3.38
CA ALA A 54 6.69 -14.58 -4.74
C ALA A 54 7.68 -15.69 -5.12
N LEU A 55 8.67 -15.94 -4.25
CA LEU A 55 9.66 -17.01 -4.44
C LEU A 55 9.05 -18.40 -4.55
N ARG A 56 8.03 -18.68 -3.72
CA ARG A 56 7.41 -20.01 -3.66
C ARG A 56 6.47 -20.29 -4.84
N LYS A 57 5.80 -19.25 -5.34
CA LYS A 57 4.95 -19.34 -6.53
C LYS A 57 5.82 -19.51 -7.78
N GLY A 58 6.91 -18.73 -7.89
CA GLY A 58 7.98 -18.94 -8.87
C GLY A 58 7.61 -18.74 -10.34
N ILE A 59 6.33 -18.63 -10.66
CA ILE A 59 5.78 -18.31 -11.98
C ILE A 59 4.79 -17.15 -11.80
N MET A 60 4.96 -16.11 -12.60
CA MET A 60 4.08 -14.96 -12.64
C MET A 60 3.05 -15.12 -13.75
N GLU A 61 1.78 -14.97 -13.39
CA GLU A 61 0.71 -14.68 -14.34
C GLU A 61 0.42 -13.18 -14.30
N TYR A 62 0.66 -12.51 -15.41
CA TYR A 62 0.33 -11.11 -15.58
C TYR A 62 -1.02 -10.96 -16.29
N PHE A 63 -2.03 -10.46 -15.58
CA PHE A 63 -3.29 -10.10 -16.20
C PHE A 63 -3.13 -8.79 -16.98
N HIS A 64 -3.00 -8.93 -18.29
CA HIS A 64 -2.70 -7.85 -19.22
C HIS A 64 -4.00 -7.18 -19.68
N ILE A 65 -4.36 -6.10 -18.98
CA ILE A 65 -5.37 -5.16 -19.47
C ILE A 65 -4.79 -4.40 -20.66
N SER A 66 -5.36 -4.61 -21.84
CA SER A 66 -4.95 -3.91 -23.06
C SER A 66 -4.92 -2.40 -22.84
N LYS A 67 -3.84 -1.77 -23.29
CA LYS A 67 -3.55 -0.34 -23.14
C LYS A 67 -3.37 0.16 -21.71
N ALA A 68 -3.11 -0.74 -20.77
CA ALA A 68 -2.59 -0.41 -19.44
C ALA A 68 -1.06 -0.59 -19.34
N GLY A 69 -0.32 -0.46 -20.45
CA GLY A 69 1.15 -0.57 -20.46
C GLY A 69 1.70 -2.00 -20.54
N GLY A 70 0.88 -3.00 -20.90
CA GLY A 70 1.34 -4.39 -20.84
C GLY A 70 2.39 -4.80 -21.86
N THR A 71 2.49 -4.15 -23.03
CA THR A 71 3.67 -4.33 -23.92
C THR A 71 4.96 -3.94 -23.20
N SER A 72 4.98 -2.76 -22.57
CA SER A 72 6.14 -2.30 -21.81
C SER A 72 6.43 -3.20 -20.60
N TRP A 73 5.41 -3.70 -19.90
CA TRP A 73 5.57 -4.64 -18.79
C TRP A 73 6.20 -5.96 -19.24
N CYS A 74 5.79 -6.48 -20.39
CA CYS A 74 6.35 -7.67 -21.01
C CYS A 74 7.81 -7.48 -21.43
N HIS A 75 8.16 -6.32 -21.98
CA HIS A 75 9.56 -5.96 -22.23
C HIS A 75 10.34 -5.77 -20.93
N ALA A 76 9.72 -5.29 -19.85
CA ALA A 76 10.35 -5.25 -18.53
C ALA A 76 10.67 -6.66 -18.07
N ALA A 77 9.73 -7.60 -18.16
CA ALA A 77 9.97 -9.00 -17.83
C ALA A 77 11.16 -9.56 -18.64
N LYS A 78 11.21 -9.28 -19.96
CA LYS A 78 12.33 -9.68 -20.83
C LYS A 78 13.67 -9.12 -20.34
N ASN A 79 13.73 -7.82 -20.06
CA ASN A 79 14.94 -7.13 -19.63
C ASN A 79 15.40 -7.58 -18.23
N ASN A 80 14.47 -8.07 -17.40
CA ASN A 80 14.77 -8.68 -16.10
C ASN A 80 15.01 -10.21 -16.20
N GLY A 81 15.28 -10.74 -17.39
CA GLY A 81 15.66 -12.13 -17.61
C GLY A 81 14.51 -13.15 -17.49
N CYS A 82 13.26 -12.72 -17.45
CA CYS A 82 12.15 -13.66 -17.31
C CYS A 82 12.04 -14.58 -18.53
N ARG A 83 11.81 -15.88 -18.29
CA ARG A 83 11.54 -16.84 -19.36
C ARG A 83 10.05 -16.93 -19.67
N ALA A 84 9.69 -16.69 -20.94
CA ALA A 84 8.35 -16.84 -21.49
C ALA A 84 8.42 -17.62 -22.82
N GLN A 85 7.27 -18.00 -23.40
CA GLN A 85 7.25 -18.67 -24.71
C GLN A 85 7.83 -17.78 -25.81
N VAL A 86 7.32 -16.56 -25.93
CA VAL A 86 7.71 -15.60 -26.98
C VAL A 86 7.64 -14.17 -26.42
N TYR A 87 8.62 -13.35 -26.79
CA TYR A 87 8.65 -11.89 -26.53
C TYR A 87 8.57 -11.15 -27.86
N ASP A 88 7.47 -11.29 -28.59
CA ASP A 88 7.28 -10.62 -29.87
C ASP A 88 6.18 -9.56 -29.79
N SER A 89 6.13 -8.72 -30.82
CA SER A 89 5.23 -7.56 -30.86
C SER A 89 3.75 -7.92 -31.06
N ALA A 90 3.43 -9.14 -31.51
CA ALA A 90 2.11 -9.66 -31.85
C ALA A 90 1.55 -10.61 -30.79
N TYR A 91 2.41 -11.38 -30.13
CA TYR A 91 2.16 -12.33 -29.05
C TYR A 91 3.01 -11.89 -27.86
N ILE A 92 2.48 -10.92 -27.13
CA ILE A 92 3.22 -10.21 -26.08
C ILE A 92 3.28 -11.11 -24.84
N CYS A 93 4.25 -12.03 -24.79
CA CYS A 93 4.50 -12.94 -23.66
C CYS A 93 3.37 -13.90 -23.34
N GLN A 94 2.54 -14.20 -24.32
CA GLN A 94 1.47 -15.19 -24.17
C GLN A 94 2.01 -16.61 -24.33
N ILE A 95 1.32 -17.55 -23.72
CA ILE A 95 1.45 -18.97 -24.03
C ILE A 95 0.32 -19.32 -25.00
N SER A 96 0.66 -19.55 -26.26
CA SER A 96 -0.29 -19.82 -27.35
C SER A 96 -1.26 -20.97 -27.03
N GLN A 97 -0.79 -21.99 -26.31
CA GLN A 97 -1.60 -23.15 -25.92
C GLN A 97 -2.69 -22.83 -24.88
N LEU A 98 -2.64 -21.68 -24.22
CA LEU A 98 -3.62 -21.28 -23.19
C LEU A 98 -4.81 -20.48 -23.77
N ASP A 99 -4.73 -20.04 -25.03
CA ASP A 99 -5.75 -19.25 -25.74
C ASP A 99 -6.21 -17.98 -24.98
N ASP A 100 -5.27 -17.33 -24.27
CA ASP A 100 -5.49 -16.08 -23.53
C ASP A 100 -5.37 -14.82 -24.39
N ARG A 101 -5.47 -14.98 -25.71
CA ARG A 101 -5.48 -13.86 -26.64
C ARG A 101 -6.78 -13.07 -26.51
N VAL A 102 -6.68 -11.81 -26.90
CA VAL A 102 -7.77 -10.85 -26.88
C VAL A 102 -8.94 -11.25 -27.78
N ARG A 103 -10.15 -10.84 -27.37
CA ARG A 103 -11.42 -11.08 -28.10
C ARG A 103 -12.22 -9.80 -28.27
N TRP A 104 -11.57 -8.80 -28.87
CA TRP A 104 -12.07 -7.44 -28.89
C TRP A 104 -13.19 -7.18 -29.89
N LEU A 105 -13.08 -7.77 -31.09
CA LEU A 105 -13.83 -7.30 -32.24
C LEU A 105 -14.87 -8.33 -32.69
N ASN A 106 -16.05 -7.82 -33.04
CA ASN A 106 -17.15 -8.57 -33.61
C ASN A 106 -16.89 -8.80 -35.10
N ASN A 107 -16.33 -9.97 -35.41
CA ASN A 107 -15.97 -10.33 -36.78
C ASN A 107 -17.18 -10.43 -37.71
N THR A 108 -18.32 -10.88 -37.20
CA THR A 108 -19.57 -10.97 -37.98
C THR A 108 -20.03 -9.60 -38.43
N PHE A 109 -20.02 -8.62 -37.51
CA PHE A 109 -20.36 -7.23 -37.83
C PHE A 109 -19.38 -6.64 -38.86
N HIS A 110 -18.08 -6.80 -38.63
CA HIS A 110 -17.05 -6.27 -39.52
C HIS A 110 -17.06 -6.89 -40.91
N ALA A 111 -17.19 -8.22 -41.00
CA ALA A 111 -17.22 -8.93 -42.28
C ALA A 111 -18.46 -8.56 -43.10
N LYS A 112 -19.63 -8.39 -42.47
CA LYS A 112 -20.84 -7.91 -43.15
C LYS A 112 -20.65 -6.54 -43.78
N ARG A 113 -19.91 -5.64 -43.13
CA ARG A 113 -19.68 -4.27 -43.60
C ARG A 113 -18.59 -4.17 -44.67
N THR A 114 -17.56 -5.02 -44.57
CA THR A 114 -16.31 -4.81 -45.32
C THR A 114 -15.92 -5.96 -46.24
N GLY A 115 -16.66 -7.07 -46.20
CA GLY A 115 -16.37 -8.29 -46.95
C GLY A 115 -15.18 -9.09 -46.40
N ARG A 116 -14.58 -8.70 -45.26
CA ARG A 116 -13.40 -9.34 -44.69
C ARG A 116 -13.41 -9.42 -43.17
N GLY A 117 -12.68 -10.39 -42.63
CA GLY A 117 -12.50 -10.51 -41.18
C GLY A 117 -11.68 -9.37 -40.57
N ALA A 118 -11.86 -9.14 -39.27
CA ALA A 118 -11.04 -8.24 -38.47
C ALA A 118 -9.98 -9.03 -37.69
N ARG A 119 -8.79 -8.45 -37.55
CA ARG A 119 -7.80 -8.91 -36.56
C ARG A 119 -8.43 -8.85 -35.17
N TRP A 120 -8.19 -9.86 -34.32
CA TRP A 120 -8.85 -10.00 -33.00
C TRP A 120 -10.37 -10.14 -33.07
N GLY A 121 -10.88 -10.56 -34.24
CA GLY A 121 -12.27 -10.86 -34.54
C GLY A 121 -12.79 -12.13 -33.88
N THR A 122 -12.59 -12.29 -32.57
CA THR A 122 -12.99 -13.50 -31.81
C THR A 122 -14.02 -13.18 -30.73
N TRP A 123 -14.60 -11.97 -30.73
CA TRP A 123 -15.76 -11.67 -29.90
C TRP A 123 -16.90 -12.65 -30.18
N GLY A 124 -17.57 -13.09 -29.11
CA GLY A 124 -18.64 -14.10 -29.17
C GLY A 124 -18.13 -15.53 -29.03
N ARG A 125 -16.82 -15.77 -29.18
CA ARG A 125 -16.20 -17.03 -28.77
C ARG A 125 -15.98 -17.00 -27.26
N VAL A 126 -16.96 -17.46 -26.49
CA VAL A 126 -16.94 -17.37 -25.02
C VAL A 126 -15.84 -18.25 -24.42
N ALA A 127 -15.81 -19.54 -24.73
CA ALA A 127 -14.85 -20.47 -24.16
C ALA A 127 -13.43 -20.32 -24.74
N ARG A 128 -12.43 -20.60 -23.91
CA ARG A 128 -11.05 -20.83 -24.36
C ARG A 128 -10.94 -22.13 -25.13
N ASP A 129 -10.11 -22.12 -26.15
CA ASP A 129 -9.73 -23.27 -26.95
C ASP A 129 -8.39 -23.81 -26.49
N THR A 130 -8.41 -24.44 -25.32
CA THR A 130 -7.20 -24.93 -24.66
C THR A 130 -7.42 -26.32 -24.07
N LYS A 131 -6.35 -27.10 -24.03
CA LYS A 131 -6.28 -28.37 -23.28
C LYS A 131 -5.94 -28.15 -21.81
N PHE A 132 -5.69 -26.91 -21.40
CA PHE A 132 -5.29 -26.53 -20.04
C PHE A 132 -6.33 -25.57 -19.41
N PRO A 133 -7.59 -26.01 -19.20
CA PRO A 133 -8.66 -25.12 -18.76
C PRO A 133 -8.53 -24.72 -17.28
N THR A 134 -7.85 -25.52 -16.46
CA THR A 134 -7.75 -25.28 -15.01
C THR A 134 -6.46 -24.58 -14.62
N CYS A 135 -6.48 -23.83 -13.52
CA CYS A 135 -5.28 -23.22 -12.94
C CYS A 135 -4.11 -24.19 -12.75
N GLU A 136 -4.40 -25.41 -12.29
CA GLU A 136 -3.39 -26.46 -12.07
C GLU A 136 -2.75 -26.91 -13.39
N SER A 137 -3.57 -27.25 -14.40
CA SER A 137 -3.07 -27.69 -15.71
C SER A 137 -2.25 -26.60 -16.42
N ARG A 138 -2.62 -25.33 -16.25
CA ARG A 138 -1.87 -24.17 -16.76
C ARG A 138 -0.53 -24.02 -16.07
N HIS A 139 -0.52 -24.14 -14.74
CA HIS A 139 0.70 -24.06 -13.94
C HIS A 139 1.66 -25.18 -14.31
N ASP A 140 1.17 -26.41 -14.39
CA ASP A 140 2.00 -27.57 -14.70
C ASP A 140 2.58 -27.50 -16.11
N PHE A 141 1.79 -27.03 -17.08
CA PHE A 141 2.30 -26.75 -18.42
C PHE A 141 3.40 -25.69 -18.40
N ALA A 142 3.16 -24.53 -17.77
CA ALA A 142 4.14 -23.44 -17.70
C ALA A 142 5.44 -23.91 -16.99
N ALA A 143 5.30 -24.66 -15.90
CA ALA A 143 6.41 -25.21 -15.15
C ALA A 143 7.21 -26.24 -15.96
N ALA A 144 6.55 -27.17 -16.66
CA ALA A 144 7.19 -28.18 -17.51
C ALA A 144 7.98 -27.54 -18.66
N MET A 145 7.48 -26.42 -19.19
CA MET A 145 8.16 -25.65 -20.24
C MET A 145 9.27 -24.73 -19.70
N GLY A 146 9.43 -24.64 -18.38
CA GLY A 146 10.40 -23.76 -17.72
C GLY A 146 10.04 -22.28 -17.83
N TYR A 147 8.78 -21.93 -18.06
CA TYR A 147 8.33 -20.54 -18.09
C TYR A 147 8.20 -19.99 -16.66
N GLN A 148 8.67 -18.77 -16.46
CA GLN A 148 8.58 -18.01 -15.20
C GLN A 148 7.57 -16.87 -15.31
N TYR A 149 7.15 -16.53 -16.53
CA TYR A 149 6.31 -15.40 -16.82
C TYR A 149 5.44 -15.69 -18.04
N PHE A 150 4.17 -15.31 -17.96
CA PHE A 150 3.31 -15.19 -19.12
C PHE A 150 2.22 -14.14 -18.87
N SER A 151 1.65 -13.62 -19.96
CA SER A 151 0.53 -12.70 -19.93
C SER A 151 -0.78 -13.42 -20.27
N ASN A 152 -1.86 -12.99 -19.63
CA ASN A 152 -3.24 -13.36 -19.94
C ASN A 152 -3.99 -12.09 -20.36
N GLU A 153 -4.41 -12.00 -21.63
CA GLU A 153 -5.10 -10.82 -22.20
C GLU A 153 -6.61 -11.03 -22.39
N PHE A 154 -7.16 -12.16 -21.95
CA PHE A 154 -8.57 -12.48 -22.14
C PHE A 154 -9.40 -12.20 -20.88
N THR A 155 -9.45 -13.13 -19.94
CA THR A 155 -10.21 -13.01 -18.68
C THR A 155 -9.50 -13.72 -17.54
N LEU A 156 -9.93 -13.49 -16.30
CA LEU A 156 -9.64 -14.43 -15.21
C LEU A 156 -10.25 -15.82 -15.46
N HIS A 157 -9.72 -16.79 -14.72
CA HIS A 157 -10.01 -18.22 -14.91
C HIS A 157 -11.29 -18.62 -14.23
N GLU A 158 -11.85 -19.70 -14.74
CA GLU A 158 -13.21 -20.13 -14.42
C GLU A 158 -14.22 -19.02 -14.78
N GLY A 159 -15.51 -19.28 -14.61
CA GLY A 159 -16.53 -18.27 -14.93
C GLY A 159 -17.16 -18.39 -16.30
N LEU A 160 -16.92 -19.50 -17.00
CA LEU A 160 -17.67 -19.83 -18.22
C LEU A 160 -19.17 -20.04 -17.93
N HIS A 161 -19.49 -20.70 -16.81
CA HIS A 161 -20.87 -21.05 -16.45
C HIS A 161 -21.48 -20.07 -15.45
N ASP A 162 -20.76 -19.71 -14.39
CA ASP A 162 -21.17 -18.75 -13.38
C ASP A 162 -20.03 -17.79 -13.05
N THR A 163 -20.28 -16.48 -13.09
CA THR A 163 -19.26 -15.49 -12.73
C THR A 163 -18.79 -15.69 -11.29
N ALA A 164 -19.62 -16.24 -10.40
CA ALA A 164 -19.23 -16.54 -9.02
C ALA A 164 -18.04 -17.52 -8.88
N ASP A 165 -17.80 -18.36 -9.90
CA ASP A 165 -16.69 -19.33 -9.90
C ASP A 165 -15.33 -18.72 -10.23
N VAL A 166 -15.33 -17.47 -10.72
CA VAL A 166 -14.12 -16.78 -11.17
C VAL A 166 -13.12 -16.63 -10.03
N ARG A 167 -11.88 -17.00 -10.31
CA ARG A 167 -10.81 -16.95 -9.31
C ARG A 167 -9.45 -16.67 -9.94
N LEU A 168 -8.55 -16.19 -9.08
CA LEU A 168 -7.13 -16.14 -9.36
C LEU A 168 -6.53 -17.52 -9.15
N CYS A 169 -5.52 -17.88 -9.94
CA CYS A 169 -4.78 -19.10 -9.70
C CYS A 169 -3.80 -18.88 -8.54
N GLU A 170 -4.05 -19.52 -7.41
CA GLU A 170 -3.21 -19.39 -6.21
C GLU A 170 -1.77 -19.91 -6.42
N GLN A 171 -1.55 -20.76 -7.44
CA GLN A 171 -0.25 -21.29 -7.81
C GLN A 171 0.66 -20.22 -8.43
N PHE A 172 0.09 -19.19 -9.06
CA PHE A 172 0.84 -18.11 -9.70
C PHE A 172 1.01 -16.91 -8.79
N PHE A 173 2.08 -16.16 -9.04
CA PHE A 173 2.19 -14.79 -8.57
C PHE A 173 1.40 -13.89 -9.52
N ASN A 174 0.21 -13.47 -9.08
CA ASN A 174 -0.74 -12.77 -9.91
C ASN A 174 -0.45 -11.27 -9.87
N VAL A 175 -0.21 -10.69 -11.04
CA VAL A 175 0.05 -9.26 -11.21
C VAL A 175 -0.97 -8.64 -12.15
N ILE A 176 -1.39 -7.41 -11.86
CA ILE A 176 -2.26 -6.63 -12.75
C ILE A 176 -1.74 -5.20 -12.85
N LEU A 177 -1.77 -4.66 -14.07
CA LEU A 177 -1.58 -3.24 -14.33
C LEU A 177 -2.94 -2.60 -14.60
N ILE A 178 -3.28 -1.59 -13.81
CA ILE A 178 -4.49 -0.79 -13.98
C ILE A 178 -4.14 0.60 -14.51
N ARG A 179 -5.10 1.20 -15.19
CA ARG A 179 -5.00 2.54 -15.77
C ARG A 179 -6.34 3.25 -15.64
N ASP A 180 -6.33 4.58 -15.67
CA ASP A 180 -7.55 5.37 -15.80
C ASP A 180 -8.43 4.82 -16.96
N PRO A 181 -9.69 4.44 -16.69
CA PRO A 181 -10.52 3.76 -17.68
C PRO A 181 -10.80 4.58 -18.93
N LEU A 182 -10.95 5.90 -18.78
CA LEU A 182 -11.27 6.82 -19.89
C LEU A 182 -10.05 6.98 -20.79
N LYS A 183 -8.87 7.23 -20.20
CA LYS A 183 -7.60 7.26 -20.94
C LYS A 183 -7.32 5.92 -21.61
N ARG A 184 -7.60 4.80 -20.92
CA ARG A 184 -7.44 3.45 -21.48
C ARG A 184 -8.38 3.24 -22.66
N MET A 185 -9.66 3.61 -22.56
CA MET A 185 -10.63 3.46 -23.64
C MET A 185 -10.23 4.24 -24.87
N LEU A 186 -9.93 5.52 -24.71
CA LEU A 186 -9.48 6.35 -25.81
C LEU A 186 -8.21 5.79 -26.46
N SER A 187 -7.23 5.38 -25.65
CA SER A 187 -6.00 4.75 -26.15
C SER A 187 -6.27 3.44 -26.91
N HIS A 188 -7.29 2.68 -26.50
CA HIS A 188 -7.67 1.43 -27.15
C HIS A 188 -8.37 1.68 -28.48
N LEU A 189 -9.33 2.61 -28.53
CA LEU A 189 -9.99 3.04 -29.78
C LEU A 189 -8.96 3.54 -30.80
N LYS A 190 -8.06 4.46 -30.39
CA LYS A 190 -6.96 4.96 -31.23
C LYS A 190 -6.12 3.81 -31.79
N PHE A 191 -5.76 2.84 -30.95
CA PHE A 191 -4.97 1.71 -31.42
C PHE A 191 -5.70 0.79 -32.38
N VAL A 192 -6.97 0.48 -32.13
CA VAL A 192 -7.75 -0.33 -33.07
C VAL A 192 -7.88 0.39 -34.40
N THR A 193 -8.22 1.69 -34.39
CA THR A 193 -8.27 2.50 -35.61
C THR A 193 -6.94 2.48 -36.38
N MET A 194 -5.83 2.71 -35.68
CA MET A 194 -4.48 2.67 -36.26
C MET A 194 -4.15 1.30 -36.88
N GLN A 195 -4.47 0.22 -36.18
CA GLN A 195 -4.19 -1.14 -36.64
C GLN A 195 -5.10 -1.54 -37.79
N MET A 196 -6.36 -1.11 -37.78
CA MET A 196 -7.25 -1.27 -38.92
C MET A 196 -6.68 -0.53 -40.13
N LYS A 197 -6.27 0.73 -40.01
CA LYS A 197 -5.65 1.47 -41.13
C LYS A 197 -4.47 0.69 -41.73
N TRP A 198 -3.60 0.16 -40.88
CA TRP A 198 -2.48 -0.69 -41.30
C TRP A 198 -2.96 -1.97 -42.04
N ASP A 199 -3.98 -2.65 -41.51
CA ASP A 199 -4.50 -3.91 -42.07
C ASP A 199 -5.33 -3.71 -43.35
N TYR A 200 -5.95 -2.55 -43.55
CA TYR A 200 -6.72 -2.26 -44.76
C TYR A 200 -5.80 -2.14 -45.97
N ARG A 201 -4.64 -1.48 -45.86
CA ARG A 201 -3.73 -1.09 -46.97
C ARG A 201 -4.38 -0.26 -48.09
N ASN A 202 -5.71 -0.34 -48.23
CA ASN A 202 -6.59 0.42 -49.09
C ASN A 202 -7.27 1.51 -48.24
N ASP A 203 -6.84 2.75 -48.46
CA ASP A 203 -7.33 3.90 -47.70
C ASP A 203 -8.83 4.14 -47.93
N THR A 204 -9.35 3.90 -49.14
CA THR A 204 -10.78 4.10 -49.46
C THR A 204 -11.68 3.20 -48.62
N LEU A 205 -11.36 1.90 -48.52
CA LEU A 205 -12.18 0.96 -47.77
C LEU A 205 -12.10 1.23 -46.26
N PHE A 206 -10.91 1.55 -45.74
CA PHE A 206 -10.74 1.99 -44.35
C PHE A 206 -11.60 3.22 -44.06
N HIS A 207 -11.48 4.24 -44.92
CA HIS A 207 -12.17 5.50 -44.76
C HIS A 207 -13.70 5.32 -44.79
N ASN A 208 -14.24 4.62 -45.77
CA ASN A 208 -15.68 4.31 -45.85
C ASN A 208 -16.20 3.50 -44.64
N THR A 209 -15.32 2.74 -43.98
CA THR A 209 -15.69 1.92 -42.83
C THR A 209 -15.72 2.74 -41.54
N TYR A 210 -14.70 3.55 -41.29
CA TYR A 210 -14.44 4.16 -39.97
C TYR A 210 -14.67 5.67 -39.89
N TRP A 211 -14.78 6.38 -41.02
CA TRP A 211 -15.02 7.82 -41.00
C TRP A 211 -16.40 8.14 -40.42
N GLY A 212 -16.44 9.10 -39.47
CA GLY A 212 -17.69 9.67 -38.98
C GLY A 212 -18.52 8.67 -38.16
N THR A 213 -17.88 7.63 -37.62
CA THR A 213 -18.52 6.64 -36.76
C THR A 213 -19.05 7.27 -35.47
N ASP A 214 -19.96 6.58 -34.80
CA ASP A 214 -20.58 6.97 -33.55
C ASP A 214 -20.46 5.84 -32.50
N ALA A 215 -20.94 6.08 -31.28
CA ALA A 215 -20.92 5.12 -30.20
C ALA A 215 -21.62 3.82 -30.59
N ALA A 216 -22.74 3.87 -31.32
CA ALA A 216 -23.50 2.69 -31.72
C ALA A 216 -22.70 1.77 -32.66
N PHE A 217 -21.92 2.35 -33.58
CA PHE A 217 -20.96 1.60 -34.39
C PHE A 217 -19.95 0.86 -33.51
N TRP A 218 -19.32 1.55 -32.55
CA TRP A 218 -18.28 0.94 -31.71
C TRP A 218 -18.84 -0.08 -30.71
N GLU A 219 -20.05 0.13 -30.21
CA GLU A 219 -20.80 -0.85 -29.42
C GLU A 219 -21.06 -2.14 -30.20
N SER A 220 -21.31 -2.04 -31.51
CA SER A 220 -21.54 -3.20 -32.38
C SER A 220 -20.22 -3.87 -32.81
N PHE A 221 -19.19 -3.07 -33.09
CA PHE A 221 -17.91 -3.52 -33.62
C PHE A 221 -16.96 -4.05 -32.54
N GLY A 222 -16.84 -3.35 -31.42
CA GLY A 222 -15.93 -3.67 -30.33
C GLY A 222 -16.57 -3.49 -28.96
N PRO A 223 -17.62 -4.24 -28.62
CA PRO A 223 -18.44 -4.02 -27.41
C PRO A 223 -17.60 -3.96 -26.12
N VAL A 224 -16.64 -4.88 -25.94
CA VAL A 224 -15.73 -4.85 -24.78
C VAL A 224 -14.83 -3.64 -24.74
N LEU A 225 -14.48 -3.07 -25.89
CA LEU A 225 -13.59 -1.92 -25.96
C LEU A 225 -14.22 -0.70 -25.31
N VAL A 226 -15.54 -0.58 -25.38
CA VAL A 226 -16.30 0.63 -25.04
C VAL A 226 -17.22 0.46 -23.84
N ASP A 227 -17.16 -0.67 -23.13
CA ASP A 227 -18.00 -0.91 -21.96
C ASP A 227 -17.24 -1.69 -20.88
N ASN A 228 -16.70 -0.99 -19.88
CA ASN A 228 -16.19 -1.58 -18.64
C ASN A 228 -15.18 -2.73 -18.85
N TYR A 229 -14.21 -2.52 -19.74
CA TYR A 229 -13.23 -3.52 -20.19
C TYR A 229 -12.49 -4.21 -19.04
N MET A 230 -12.05 -3.45 -18.02
CA MET A 230 -11.24 -4.01 -16.94
C MET A 230 -12.08 -4.96 -16.09
N LEU A 231 -13.29 -4.53 -15.72
CA LEU A 231 -14.21 -5.35 -14.94
C LEU A 231 -14.67 -6.57 -15.75
N ARG A 232 -14.88 -6.42 -17.07
CA ARG A 232 -15.25 -7.53 -17.97
C ARG A 232 -14.20 -8.63 -17.98
N GLY A 233 -12.93 -8.24 -18.09
CA GLY A 233 -11.81 -9.17 -18.01
C GLY A 233 -11.69 -9.83 -16.64
N MET A 234 -11.93 -9.07 -15.57
CA MET A 234 -11.85 -9.53 -14.19
C MET A 234 -12.91 -10.59 -13.84
N LEU A 235 -14.10 -10.52 -14.44
CA LEU A 235 -15.26 -11.33 -14.05
C LEU A 235 -15.47 -12.59 -14.92
N GLY A 236 -14.43 -13.06 -15.59
CA GLY A 236 -14.44 -14.34 -16.33
C GLY A 236 -15.12 -14.28 -17.71
N GLU A 237 -15.14 -15.41 -18.41
CA GLU A 237 -15.55 -15.47 -19.82
C GLU A 237 -17.02 -15.07 -20.05
N LYS A 238 -17.91 -15.46 -19.15
CA LYS A 238 -19.34 -15.13 -19.23
C LYS A 238 -19.57 -13.63 -19.10
N ALA A 239 -18.96 -12.99 -18.10
CA ALA A 239 -19.10 -11.56 -17.88
C ALA A 239 -18.43 -10.74 -18.99
N TYR A 240 -17.30 -11.22 -19.53
CA TYR A 240 -16.64 -10.57 -20.66
C TYR A 240 -17.59 -10.38 -21.85
N HIS A 241 -18.46 -11.38 -22.08
CA HIS A 241 -19.44 -11.40 -23.17
C HIS A 241 -20.85 -10.91 -22.78
N ALA A 242 -21.03 -10.38 -21.57
CA ALA A 242 -22.33 -9.89 -21.12
C ALA A 242 -22.84 -8.71 -21.97
N PRO A 243 -24.15 -8.45 -22.05
CA PRO A 243 -24.69 -7.29 -22.76
C PRO A 243 -24.07 -5.96 -22.31
N ILE A 244 -24.02 -4.98 -23.21
CA ILE A 244 -23.49 -3.64 -22.88
C ILE A 244 -24.33 -2.99 -21.79
N GLY A 245 -23.67 -2.36 -20.81
CA GLY A 245 -24.34 -1.66 -19.71
C GLY A 245 -24.97 -2.58 -18.65
N SER A 246 -24.69 -3.88 -18.70
CA SER A 246 -25.23 -4.85 -17.72
C SER A 246 -24.52 -4.84 -16.37
N PHE A 247 -23.39 -4.14 -16.23
CA PHE A 247 -22.57 -4.18 -15.02
C PHE A 247 -23.06 -3.17 -13.98
N GLY A 248 -23.40 -3.68 -12.80
CA GLY A 248 -23.92 -2.90 -11.70
C GLY A 248 -23.12 -3.05 -10.40
N PRO A 249 -23.75 -2.76 -9.25
CA PRO A 249 -23.12 -2.84 -7.94
C PRO A 249 -22.59 -4.23 -7.57
N ARG A 250 -23.28 -5.30 -8.01
CA ARG A 250 -22.90 -6.69 -7.71
C ARG A 250 -21.58 -7.07 -8.40
N GLU A 251 -21.49 -6.81 -9.69
CA GLU A 251 -20.28 -7.06 -10.50
C GLU A 251 -19.10 -6.26 -9.96
N MET A 252 -19.37 -5.02 -9.54
CA MET A 252 -18.41 -4.15 -8.88
C MET A 252 -17.88 -4.70 -7.56
N GLU A 253 -18.75 -5.20 -6.68
CA GLU A 253 -18.36 -5.84 -5.43
C GLU A 253 -17.47 -7.06 -5.69
N GLN A 254 -17.88 -7.91 -6.63
CA GLN A 254 -17.10 -9.08 -7.02
C GLN A 254 -15.73 -8.70 -7.59
N GLY A 255 -15.68 -7.71 -8.49
CA GLY A 255 -14.42 -7.21 -9.05
C GLY A 255 -13.48 -6.69 -7.97
N ARG A 256 -14.00 -5.94 -6.99
CA ARG A 256 -13.20 -5.48 -5.84
C ARG A 256 -12.67 -6.65 -5.00
N ALA A 257 -13.50 -7.66 -4.78
CA ALA A 257 -13.13 -8.86 -4.04
C ALA A 257 -12.02 -9.66 -4.75
N LEU A 258 -12.00 -9.69 -6.08
CA LEU A 258 -10.93 -10.30 -6.88
C LEU A 258 -9.68 -9.41 -6.90
N LEU A 259 -9.82 -8.10 -7.09
CA LEU A 259 -8.69 -7.19 -7.18
C LEU A 259 -7.83 -7.21 -5.91
N GLN A 260 -8.44 -7.25 -4.72
CA GLN A 260 -7.71 -7.33 -3.44
C GLN A 260 -6.91 -8.62 -3.25
N GLN A 261 -7.15 -9.65 -4.07
CA GLN A 261 -6.46 -10.93 -3.99
C GLN A 261 -5.21 -10.99 -4.89
N TYR A 262 -4.99 -10.03 -5.80
CA TYR A 262 -3.76 -9.95 -6.57
C TYR A 262 -2.55 -9.75 -5.66
N ASP A 263 -1.46 -10.47 -5.93
CA ASP A 263 -0.22 -10.35 -5.16
C ASP A 263 0.41 -8.95 -5.34
N LEU A 264 0.29 -8.41 -6.55
CA LEU A 264 0.75 -7.07 -6.91
C LEU A 264 -0.23 -6.35 -7.84
N ILE A 265 -0.50 -5.07 -7.55
CA ILE A 265 -1.27 -4.17 -8.41
C ILE A 265 -0.36 -2.99 -8.74
N VAL A 266 -0.33 -2.59 -10.01
CA VAL A 266 0.45 -1.45 -10.49
C VAL A 266 -0.50 -0.44 -11.13
N ASP A 267 -0.52 0.80 -10.65
CA ASP A 267 -1.27 1.90 -11.26
C ASP A 267 -0.33 2.71 -12.16
N LEU A 268 -0.60 2.71 -13.47
CA LEU A 268 0.21 3.43 -14.45
C LEU A 268 0.21 4.95 -14.20
N GLU A 269 -0.81 5.47 -13.53
CA GLU A 269 -0.96 6.89 -13.21
C GLU A 269 -0.44 7.24 -11.80
N ALA A 270 0.27 6.32 -11.12
CA ALA A 270 0.82 6.57 -9.78
C ALA A 270 2.11 7.41 -9.78
N GLY A 271 2.68 7.68 -10.96
CA GLY A 271 3.98 8.33 -11.12
C GLY A 271 5.14 7.33 -11.14
N HIS A 272 6.25 7.72 -11.78
CA HIS A 272 7.37 6.82 -12.03
C HIS A 272 7.98 6.25 -10.75
N ASP A 273 8.20 7.07 -9.71
CA ASP A 273 8.80 6.59 -8.46
C ASP A 273 7.95 5.52 -7.77
N ALA A 274 6.63 5.72 -7.69
CA ALA A 274 5.73 4.74 -7.08
C ALA A 274 5.68 3.43 -7.89
N VAL A 275 5.70 3.51 -9.23
CA VAL A 275 5.76 2.34 -10.10
C VAL A 275 7.08 1.61 -9.93
N ASP A 276 8.20 2.33 -9.88
CA ASP A 276 9.53 1.75 -9.70
C ASP A 276 9.67 1.04 -8.35
N ASP A 277 9.15 1.63 -7.28
CA ASP A 277 9.10 1.02 -5.95
C ASP A 277 8.35 -0.31 -5.98
N VAL A 278 7.18 -0.31 -6.59
CA VAL A 278 6.32 -1.48 -6.71
C VAL A 278 6.99 -2.56 -7.58
N MET A 279 7.71 -2.20 -8.63
CA MET A 279 8.44 -3.16 -9.46
C MET A 279 9.69 -3.72 -8.76
N GLN A 280 10.54 -2.84 -8.26
CA GLN A 280 11.79 -3.22 -7.61
C GLN A 280 11.53 -4.04 -6.36
N LEU A 281 10.64 -3.61 -5.46
CA LEU A 281 10.39 -4.31 -4.20
C LEU A 281 9.31 -5.39 -4.34
N GLY A 282 8.32 -5.18 -5.21
CA GLY A 282 7.22 -6.11 -5.38
C GLY A 282 7.58 -7.34 -6.21
N VAL A 283 8.38 -7.20 -7.28
CA VAL A 283 8.80 -8.34 -8.13
C VAL A 283 10.31 -8.54 -8.20
N GLY A 284 11.11 -7.64 -7.63
CA GLY A 284 12.57 -7.77 -7.67
C GLY A 284 13.19 -7.34 -8.99
N TRP A 285 12.50 -6.50 -9.76
CA TRP A 285 12.94 -6.09 -11.10
C TRP A 285 13.71 -4.77 -11.04
N PRO A 286 15.03 -4.76 -11.31
CA PRO A 286 15.79 -3.51 -11.46
C PRO A 286 15.36 -2.69 -12.68
N HIS A 287 15.00 -3.34 -13.80
CA HIS A 287 14.55 -2.65 -15.02
C HIS A 287 13.05 -2.39 -14.96
N THR A 288 12.67 -1.12 -14.90
CA THR A 288 11.27 -0.71 -14.68
C THR A 288 10.62 -0.16 -15.95
N LEU A 289 9.34 0.20 -15.86
CA LEU A 289 8.62 0.87 -16.96
C LEU A 289 9.22 2.24 -17.33
N ARG A 290 10.04 2.84 -16.47
CA ARG A 290 10.75 4.10 -16.77
C ARG A 290 11.72 3.94 -17.93
N GLU A 291 12.36 2.79 -18.06
CA GLU A 291 13.38 2.54 -19.09
C GLU A 291 12.76 2.08 -20.41
N ILE A 292 11.45 1.76 -20.41
CA ILE A 292 10.81 1.00 -21.48
C ILE A 292 9.72 1.84 -22.14
N HIS A 293 10.14 2.55 -23.19
CA HIS A 293 9.28 3.35 -24.04
C HIS A 293 9.07 2.64 -25.38
N ASP A 294 8.26 1.59 -25.38
CA ASP A 294 7.89 0.89 -26.60
C ASP A 294 6.59 1.46 -27.20
N LYS A 295 6.51 1.46 -28.54
CA LYS A 295 5.33 1.84 -29.35
C LYS A 295 4.78 3.25 -29.11
N ASP A 296 5.50 4.24 -29.62
CA ASP A 296 5.02 5.62 -29.74
C ASP A 296 3.84 5.71 -30.74
N SER A 297 2.63 5.87 -30.20
CA SER A 297 1.40 5.97 -31.00
C SER A 297 1.32 7.22 -31.85
N VAL A 298 2.03 8.29 -31.49
CA VAL A 298 2.08 9.54 -32.27
C VAL A 298 2.91 9.31 -33.51
N LYS A 299 4.11 8.73 -33.36
CA LYS A 299 4.95 8.36 -34.51
C LYS A 299 4.27 7.35 -35.43
N ALA A 300 3.57 6.36 -34.86
CA ALA A 300 2.85 5.37 -35.65
C ALA A 300 1.67 5.99 -36.42
N ALA A 301 0.90 6.90 -35.80
CA ALA A 301 -0.18 7.62 -36.47
C ALA A 301 0.35 8.52 -37.60
N ALA A 302 1.45 9.23 -37.36
CA ALA A 302 2.09 10.09 -38.36
C ALA A 302 2.54 9.29 -39.59
N ARG A 303 3.16 8.12 -39.39
CA ARG A 303 3.56 7.21 -40.49
C ARG A 303 2.39 6.72 -41.32
N LEU A 304 1.20 6.64 -40.73
CA LEU A 304 -0.03 6.20 -41.38
C LEU A 304 -0.86 7.36 -41.93
N ASN A 305 -0.40 8.61 -41.84
CA ASN A 305 -1.21 9.79 -42.16
C ASN A 305 -2.61 9.69 -41.53
N LEU A 306 -2.67 9.42 -40.22
CA LEU A 306 -3.89 9.17 -39.47
C LEU A 306 -4.17 10.33 -38.50
N THR A 307 -5.26 11.05 -38.75
CA THR A 307 -5.89 12.01 -37.84
C THR A 307 -6.97 11.30 -37.04
N TYR A 308 -6.83 11.21 -35.71
CA TYR A 308 -7.77 10.40 -34.93
C TYR A 308 -9.17 11.03 -34.87
N GLU A 309 -9.26 12.34 -35.01
CA GLU A 309 -10.47 13.15 -34.91
C GLU A 309 -11.53 12.70 -35.93
N ASP A 310 -11.11 12.25 -37.12
CA ASP A 310 -12.03 11.82 -38.19
C ASP A 310 -12.56 10.39 -38.00
N TYR A 311 -11.84 9.55 -37.25
CA TYR A 311 -12.08 8.10 -37.17
C TYR A 311 -12.43 7.59 -35.77
N LEU A 312 -12.43 8.48 -34.76
CA LEU A 312 -12.98 8.20 -33.45
C LEU A 312 -14.49 8.54 -33.42
N PRO A 313 -15.26 7.95 -32.48
CA PRO A 313 -16.69 8.21 -32.41
C PRO A 313 -16.97 9.70 -32.16
N ARG A 314 -17.91 10.27 -32.94
CA ARG A 314 -18.31 11.69 -32.84
C ARG A 314 -18.97 12.06 -31.50
N ASP A 315 -19.59 11.09 -30.86
CA ASP A 315 -20.29 11.17 -29.57
C ASP A 315 -19.53 10.41 -28.47
N LEU A 316 -18.20 10.56 -28.42
CA LEU A 316 -17.32 9.86 -27.48
C LEU A 316 -17.75 10.00 -26.00
N ASP A 317 -18.35 11.14 -25.62
CA ASP A 317 -18.84 11.38 -24.26
C ASP A 317 -19.88 10.35 -23.82
N ARG A 318 -20.75 9.87 -24.73
CA ARG A 318 -21.70 8.78 -24.46
C ARG A 318 -20.99 7.50 -24.03
N LEU A 319 -19.81 7.22 -24.59
CA LEU A 319 -19.02 6.05 -24.20
C LEU A 319 -18.32 6.28 -22.85
N TYR A 320 -17.89 7.51 -22.56
CA TYR A 320 -17.31 7.85 -21.25
C TYR A 320 -18.30 7.69 -20.11
N GLU A 321 -19.54 8.13 -20.28
CA GLU A 321 -20.60 7.99 -19.29
C GLU A 321 -20.85 6.52 -18.88
N LYS A 322 -20.65 5.58 -19.81
CA LYS A 322 -20.83 4.14 -19.57
C LYS A 322 -19.69 3.49 -18.77
N GLN A 323 -18.54 4.15 -18.60
CA GLN A 323 -17.39 3.58 -17.87
C GLN A 323 -17.53 3.70 -16.34
N GLY A 324 -18.70 4.09 -15.81
CA GLY A 324 -18.93 4.27 -14.38
C GLY A 324 -18.42 3.12 -13.49
N PRO A 325 -18.77 1.85 -13.79
CA PRO A 325 -18.23 0.70 -13.06
C PRO A 325 -16.70 0.62 -13.10
N ASP A 326 -16.06 0.66 -14.27
CA ASP A 326 -14.59 0.64 -14.39
C ASP A 326 -13.92 1.81 -13.65
N VAL A 327 -14.53 2.99 -13.62
CA VAL A 327 -14.04 4.15 -12.83
C VAL A 327 -14.09 3.85 -11.33
N GLY A 328 -15.19 3.26 -10.85
CA GLY A 328 -15.32 2.85 -9.46
C GLY A 328 -14.34 1.72 -9.09
N PHE A 329 -14.08 0.80 -10.01
CA PHE A 329 -13.12 -0.31 -9.86
C PHE A 329 -11.69 0.24 -9.80
N TYR A 330 -11.33 1.11 -10.74
CA TYR A 330 -10.03 1.78 -10.80
C TYR A 330 -9.76 2.59 -9.53
N ARG A 331 -10.71 3.40 -9.06
CA ARG A 331 -10.57 4.18 -7.81
C ARG A 331 -10.26 3.27 -6.61
N PHE A 332 -10.93 2.13 -6.51
CA PHE A 332 -10.62 1.14 -5.47
C PHE A 332 -9.20 0.57 -5.65
N GLY A 333 -8.82 0.20 -6.88
CA GLY A 333 -7.48 -0.25 -7.21
C GLY A 333 -6.38 0.74 -6.80
N LYS A 334 -6.58 2.05 -7.03
CA LYS A 334 -5.65 3.09 -6.59
C LYS A 334 -5.42 3.09 -5.07
N VAL A 335 -6.48 2.83 -4.29
CA VAL A 335 -6.34 2.71 -2.83
C VAL A 335 -5.45 1.53 -2.48
N LEU A 336 -5.67 0.37 -3.11
CA LEU A 336 -4.84 -0.82 -2.88
C LEU A 336 -3.37 -0.59 -3.26
N VAL A 337 -3.12 0.05 -4.41
CA VAL A 337 -1.76 0.40 -4.84
C VAL A 337 -1.08 1.31 -3.82
N ARG A 338 -1.76 2.34 -3.31
CA ARG A 338 -1.20 3.23 -2.28
C ARG A 338 -0.84 2.50 -0.99
N LEU A 339 -1.64 1.52 -0.58
CA LEU A 339 -1.35 0.69 0.60
C LEU A 339 -0.12 -0.19 0.36
N ASP A 340 0.02 -0.78 -0.82
CA ASP A 340 1.21 -1.56 -1.19
C ASP A 340 2.45 -0.66 -1.32
N SER A 341 2.35 0.51 -1.95
CA SER A 341 3.45 1.49 -2.03
C SER A 341 3.91 1.98 -0.66
N LEU A 342 2.98 2.18 0.29
CA LEU A 342 3.34 2.53 1.67
C LEU A 342 4.14 1.42 2.35
N LEU A 343 3.74 0.17 2.17
CA LEU A 343 4.49 -0.97 2.71
C LEU A 343 5.89 -1.05 2.09
N PHE A 344 5.99 -0.92 0.76
CA PHE A 344 7.26 -1.05 0.05
C PHE A 344 8.21 0.10 0.37
N SER A 345 7.73 1.36 0.36
CA SER A 345 8.57 2.51 0.75
C SER A 345 9.06 2.39 2.20
N SER A 346 8.19 1.90 3.11
CA SER A 346 8.58 1.62 4.49
C SER A 346 9.64 0.52 4.57
N ALA A 347 9.46 -0.59 3.83
CA ALA A 347 10.45 -1.66 3.76
C ALA A 347 11.81 -1.15 3.27
N ARG A 348 11.83 -0.32 2.21
CA ARG A 348 13.06 0.32 1.72
C ARG A 348 13.71 1.19 2.80
N SER A 349 12.93 2.04 3.47
CA SER A 349 13.45 2.92 4.54
C SER A 349 14.07 2.13 5.70
N LEU A 350 13.60 0.89 5.92
CA LEU A 350 14.14 -0.04 6.91
C LEU A 350 15.37 -0.82 6.43
N GLY A 351 15.93 -0.45 5.28
CA GLY A 351 17.10 -1.08 4.66
C GLY A 351 16.80 -2.42 3.99
N MET A 352 15.52 -2.79 3.82
CA MET A 352 15.16 -4.02 3.12
C MET A 352 15.44 -3.85 1.63
N ARG A 353 16.08 -4.86 1.04
CA ARG A 353 16.34 -4.93 -0.39
C ARG A 353 15.46 -6.01 -1.02
N PRO A 354 15.02 -5.84 -2.27
CA PRO A 354 14.59 -7.01 -3.03
C PRO A 354 15.78 -7.98 -3.13
N LEU A 355 15.51 -9.27 -3.29
CA LEU A 355 16.61 -10.19 -3.57
C LEU A 355 17.38 -9.69 -4.78
N LEU A 356 18.71 -9.60 -4.66
CA LEU A 356 19.56 -9.21 -5.76
C LEU A 356 19.20 -10.08 -6.97
N ALA A 357 18.60 -9.45 -7.98
CA ALA A 357 18.75 -9.89 -9.36
C ALA A 357 20.26 -9.83 -9.61
N ALA A 358 20.85 -10.95 -10.03
CA ALA A 358 22.26 -10.94 -10.40
C ALA A 358 22.47 -9.90 -11.53
N PRO A 359 23.64 -9.25 -11.63
CA PRO A 359 24.03 -8.42 -12.78
C PRO A 359 23.76 -9.13 -14.11
N LEU A 360 23.45 -8.38 -15.16
CA LEU A 360 23.04 -8.92 -16.46
C LEU A 360 24.17 -9.75 -17.11
N GLU A 361 25.42 -9.37 -16.83
CA GLU A 361 26.64 -10.07 -17.22
C GLU A 361 26.74 -11.45 -16.52
N GLU A 362 26.44 -11.49 -15.22
CA GLU A 362 26.36 -12.75 -14.46
C GLU A 362 25.18 -13.62 -14.92
N LEU A 363 24.08 -13.02 -15.39
CA LEU A 363 22.91 -13.73 -15.94
C LEU A 363 23.14 -14.25 -17.36
N ALA A 364 23.97 -13.58 -18.15
CA ALA A 364 24.32 -13.99 -19.51
C ALA A 364 25.28 -15.19 -19.52
N GLU A 365 26.19 -15.26 -18.55
CA GLU A 365 27.12 -16.39 -18.36
C GLU A 365 26.57 -17.49 -17.44
N ALA A 366 25.52 -17.17 -16.68
CA ALA A 366 24.85 -18.13 -15.82
C ALA A 366 24.25 -19.28 -16.65
N PRO A 367 24.44 -20.55 -16.22
CA PRO A 367 23.67 -21.66 -16.80
C PRO A 367 22.17 -21.35 -16.70
N PRO A 368 21.31 -21.86 -17.62
CA PRO A 368 19.86 -21.60 -17.64
C PRO A 368 19.13 -21.80 -16.30
N GLU A 369 19.76 -22.54 -15.40
CA GLU A 369 19.35 -22.86 -14.04
C GLU A 369 19.48 -21.68 -13.06
N ARG A 370 20.24 -20.63 -13.42
CA ARG A 370 20.53 -19.43 -12.62
C ARG A 370 19.78 -18.18 -13.09
N VAL A 371 18.97 -18.26 -14.15
CA VAL A 371 18.21 -17.12 -14.67
C VAL A 371 17.14 -16.68 -13.65
N ALA A 372 17.36 -15.51 -13.03
CA ALA A 372 16.49 -14.96 -12.01
C ALA A 372 15.56 -13.89 -12.59
N CYS A 373 14.27 -14.21 -12.76
CA CYS A 373 13.20 -13.25 -13.05
C CYS A 373 12.83 -12.45 -11.78
N GLY A 374 13.81 -11.73 -11.22
CA GLY A 374 13.69 -11.05 -9.92
C GLY A 374 13.40 -12.02 -8.77
N LEU A 375 12.25 -11.82 -8.10
CA LEU A 375 11.74 -12.71 -7.04
C LEU A 375 11.20 -14.04 -7.59
N MET A 376 10.90 -14.13 -8.89
CA MET A 376 10.46 -15.36 -9.52
C MET A 376 11.70 -16.21 -9.84
N ARG A 377 12.02 -17.13 -8.93
CA ARG A 377 13.13 -18.06 -9.08
C ARG A 377 12.59 -19.45 -9.38
N ARG A 378 12.76 -19.93 -10.61
CA ARG A 378 12.60 -21.37 -10.92
C ARG A 378 13.34 -21.80 -12.19
N GLY A 379 14.12 -22.87 -12.09
CA GLY A 379 14.63 -23.67 -13.21
C GLY A 379 15.17 -25.02 -12.72
N PRO A 380 15.36 -26.02 -13.61
CA PRO A 380 14.32 -26.72 -14.39
C PRO A 380 13.69 -27.86 -13.55
N ARG A 381 12.60 -28.50 -14.02
CA ARG A 381 12.40 -29.94 -13.70
C ARG A 381 11.71 -30.72 -14.80
N HIS A 382 12.32 -31.84 -15.18
CA HIS A 382 11.80 -33.18 -14.90
C HIS A 382 12.99 -34.17 -14.91
N SER A 383 12.86 -35.38 -14.39
CA SER A 383 12.67 -36.43 -15.38
C SER A 383 11.37 -37.22 -15.24
N ASN A 384 10.75 -37.33 -14.05
CA ASN A 384 9.45 -37.99 -13.85
C ASN A 384 8.76 -37.54 -12.55
N SER A 385 8.11 -36.37 -12.54
CA SER A 385 7.49 -35.88 -11.30
C SER A 385 6.06 -36.37 -11.17
N THR A 386 5.80 -37.12 -10.10
CA THR A 386 4.53 -37.09 -9.38
C THR A 386 4.75 -36.28 -8.10
N ALA A 387 3.79 -35.45 -7.76
CA ALA A 387 3.87 -34.42 -6.74
C ALA A 387 4.49 -34.89 -5.41
N ASP A 388 5.50 -34.16 -4.91
CA ASP A 388 5.51 -33.44 -3.62
C ASP A 388 6.90 -33.23 -2.99
N ARG A 389 7.99 -33.68 -3.61
CA ARG A 389 9.34 -33.30 -3.17
C ARG A 389 9.73 -31.94 -3.75
N TRP A 390 9.25 -30.87 -3.12
CA TRP A 390 9.97 -29.60 -3.11
C TRP A 390 11.46 -29.93 -2.92
N GLN A 391 12.35 -29.46 -3.80
CA GLN A 391 13.75 -29.43 -3.38
C GLN A 391 13.75 -28.59 -2.11
N ASP A 392 14.44 -29.08 -1.10
CA ASP A 392 14.89 -28.25 -0.01
C ASP A 392 15.53 -27.02 -0.63
N ASN A 393 14.75 -25.96 -0.69
CA ASN A 393 15.21 -24.68 -1.20
C ASN A 393 16.12 -24.20 -0.08
N GLU A 394 17.39 -24.55 -0.15
CA GLU A 394 18.41 -24.25 0.86
C GLU A 394 18.40 -22.76 1.19
N TYR A 395 18.08 -21.91 0.21
CA TYR A 395 17.83 -20.50 0.40
C TYR A 395 16.55 -20.21 1.22
N ALA A 396 15.41 -20.84 0.91
CA ALA A 396 14.20 -20.70 1.72
C ALA A 396 14.36 -21.31 3.12
N GLN A 397 15.13 -22.39 3.27
CA GLN A 397 15.50 -22.96 4.56
C GLN A 397 16.38 -21.98 5.34
N ARG A 398 17.37 -21.38 4.69
CA ARG A 398 18.21 -20.33 5.27
C ARG A 398 17.39 -19.11 5.67
N ILE A 399 16.50 -18.61 4.81
CA ILE A 399 15.59 -17.51 5.13
C ILE A 399 14.62 -17.89 6.26
N ASN A 400 14.05 -19.10 6.25
CA ASN A 400 13.21 -19.56 7.34
C ASN A 400 13.99 -19.66 8.65
N ALA A 401 15.26 -20.08 8.61
CA ALA A 401 16.15 -20.15 9.76
C ALA A 401 16.55 -18.76 10.26
N GLU A 402 16.91 -17.84 9.37
CA GLU A 402 17.16 -16.42 9.66
C GLU A 402 15.92 -15.75 10.27
N MET A 403 14.73 -16.02 9.72
CA MET A 403 13.46 -15.52 10.25
C MET A 403 13.10 -16.14 11.60
N ALA A 404 13.37 -17.43 11.80
CA ALA A 404 13.19 -18.08 13.09
C ALA A 404 14.15 -17.51 14.14
N ALA A 405 15.41 -17.27 13.76
CA ALA A 405 16.42 -16.62 14.61
C ALA A 405 16.01 -15.18 14.95
N ALA A 406 15.52 -14.40 13.97
CA ALA A 406 15.02 -13.05 14.18
C ALA A 406 13.80 -13.02 15.11
N ARG A 407 12.85 -13.96 14.97
CA ARG A 407 11.71 -14.11 15.89
C ARG A 407 12.17 -14.46 17.30
N LYS A 408 13.11 -15.38 17.45
CA LYS A 408 13.69 -15.75 18.74
C LYS A 408 14.37 -14.56 19.40
N ALA A 409 15.21 -13.82 18.66
CA ALA A 409 15.88 -12.62 19.16
C ALA A 409 14.89 -11.52 19.59
N ALA A 410 13.83 -11.30 18.79
CA ALA A 410 12.77 -10.36 19.14
C ALA A 410 12.02 -10.78 20.41
N GLN A 411 11.75 -12.08 20.59
CA GLN A 411 11.09 -12.61 21.77
C GLN A 411 11.97 -12.51 23.02
N GLU A 412 13.26 -12.77 22.92
CA GLU A 412 14.23 -12.57 24.01
C GLU A 412 14.33 -11.09 24.40
N GLN A 413 14.38 -10.17 23.44
CA GLN A 413 14.34 -8.74 23.72
C GLN A 413 13.03 -8.32 24.41
N TRP A 414 11.90 -8.84 23.96
CA TRP A 414 10.60 -8.59 24.59
C TRP A 414 10.58 -9.09 26.05
N GLN A 415 11.08 -10.30 26.32
CA GLN A 415 11.18 -10.82 27.68
C GLN A 415 12.09 -9.95 28.56
N LYS A 416 13.25 -9.50 28.05
CA LYS A 416 14.14 -8.57 28.78
C LYS A 416 13.43 -7.24 29.10
N ARG A 417 12.64 -6.70 28.17
CA ARG A 417 11.86 -5.47 28.40
C ARG A 417 10.79 -5.69 29.48
N MET A 418 10.08 -6.82 29.44
CA MET A 418 9.09 -7.17 30.47
C MET A 418 9.73 -7.32 31.85
N ALA A 419 10.92 -7.93 31.93
CA ALA A 419 11.67 -8.04 33.18
C ALA A 419 12.11 -6.66 33.72
N ARG A 420 12.61 -5.76 32.85
CA ARG A 420 12.96 -4.39 33.23
C ARG A 420 11.74 -3.60 33.71
N ALA A 421 10.61 -3.71 33.02
CA ALA A 421 9.36 -3.07 33.43
C ALA A 421 8.88 -3.57 34.80
N LYS A 422 8.96 -4.89 35.04
CA LYS A 422 8.65 -5.49 36.35
C LYS A 422 9.59 -4.98 37.46
N ALA A 423 10.90 -4.91 37.18
CA ALA A 423 11.89 -4.40 38.13
C ALA A 423 11.68 -2.91 38.43
N HIS A 424 11.37 -2.10 37.42
CA HIS A 424 11.04 -0.69 37.59
C HIS A 424 9.79 -0.50 38.47
N LYS A 425 8.74 -1.28 38.22
CA LYS A 425 7.53 -1.27 39.05
C LYS A 425 7.81 -1.70 40.49
N ALA A 426 8.68 -2.68 40.71
CA ALA A 426 9.10 -3.10 42.05
C ALA A 426 9.93 -2.01 42.76
N ALA A 427 10.84 -1.34 42.05
CA ALA A 427 11.61 -0.22 42.59
C ALA A 427 10.72 0.97 42.96
N GLN A 428 9.72 1.30 42.14
CA GLN A 428 8.72 2.31 42.48
C GLN A 428 7.91 1.94 43.73
N ALA A 429 7.51 0.68 43.87
CA ALA A 429 6.81 0.21 45.06
C ALA A 429 7.69 0.28 46.32
N ALA A 430 8.97 -0.10 46.21
CA ALA A 430 9.92 -0.01 47.32
C ALA A 430 10.22 1.45 47.72
N ALA A 431 10.40 2.35 46.74
CA ALA A 431 10.58 3.78 46.99
C ALA A 431 9.36 4.39 47.68
N ARG A 432 8.15 4.00 47.28
CA ARG A 432 6.90 4.41 47.94
C ARG A 432 6.84 3.89 49.38
N ALA A 433 7.15 2.63 49.62
CA ALA A 433 7.17 2.06 50.98
C ALA A 433 8.22 2.75 51.87
N ALA A 434 9.40 3.09 51.33
CA ALA A 434 10.43 3.83 52.05
C ALA A 434 9.97 5.27 52.39
N ALA A 435 9.29 5.94 51.45
CA ALA A 435 8.71 7.25 51.71
C ALA A 435 7.62 7.20 52.79
N GLU A 436 6.73 6.20 52.73
CA GLU A 436 5.70 5.96 53.76
C GLU A 436 6.33 5.69 55.14
N ALA A 437 7.41 4.91 55.21
CA ALA A 437 8.16 4.67 56.45
C ALA A 437 8.86 5.92 57.00
N ALA A 438 9.45 6.75 56.13
CA ALA A 438 10.08 8.01 56.53
C ALA A 438 9.06 9.01 57.09
N VAL A 439 7.88 9.08 56.49
CA VAL A 439 6.76 9.89 57.02
C VAL A 439 6.33 9.39 58.40
N ALA A 440 6.18 8.07 58.59
CA ALA A 440 5.84 7.50 59.88
C ALA A 440 6.91 7.78 60.96
N ALA A 441 8.19 7.69 60.62
CA ALA A 441 9.30 8.01 61.53
C ALA A 441 9.31 9.50 61.92
N ALA A 442 9.07 10.40 60.97
CA ALA A 442 8.97 11.84 61.24
C ALA A 442 7.77 12.15 62.16
N GLN A 443 6.62 11.53 61.94
CA GLN A 443 5.45 11.65 62.81
C GLN A 443 5.74 11.16 64.24
N ALA A 444 6.44 10.04 64.39
CA ALA A 444 6.86 9.52 65.70
C ALA A 444 7.83 10.47 66.42
N ALA A 445 8.79 11.07 65.69
CA ALA A 445 9.73 12.04 66.25
C ALA A 445 9.02 13.31 66.73
N VAL A 446 8.04 13.82 65.98
CA VAL A 446 7.20 14.95 66.39
C VAL A 446 6.44 14.63 67.67
N ALA A 447 5.79 13.45 67.74
CA ALA A 447 5.07 13.03 68.95
C ALA A 447 5.99 12.90 70.18
N ALA A 448 7.21 12.40 70.00
CA ALA A 448 8.20 12.31 71.07
C ALA A 448 8.66 13.70 71.55
N ALA A 449 8.88 14.64 70.62
CA ALA A 449 9.24 16.02 70.95
C ALA A 449 8.11 16.74 71.70
N GLU A 450 6.85 16.54 71.30
CA GLU A 450 5.69 17.06 72.01
C GLU A 450 5.57 16.49 73.43
N ALA A 451 5.83 15.19 73.61
CA ALA A 451 5.85 14.56 74.93
C ALA A 451 6.96 15.12 75.83
N ALA A 452 8.17 15.29 75.30
CA ALA A 452 9.29 15.89 76.02
C ALA A 452 9.01 17.35 76.42
N ASN A 453 8.41 18.15 75.53
CA ASN A 453 8.04 19.53 75.82
C ASN A 453 6.98 19.63 76.94
N LYS A 454 5.98 18.73 76.94
CA LYS A 454 5.02 18.63 78.06
C LYS A 454 5.70 18.31 79.40
N GLN A 455 6.76 17.50 79.37
CA GLN A 455 7.52 17.15 80.58
C GLN A 455 8.34 18.35 81.11
N VAL A 456 8.90 19.18 80.23
CA VAL A 456 9.60 20.43 80.59
C VAL A 456 8.63 21.47 81.14
N GLN A 457 7.44 21.60 80.55
CA GLN A 457 6.41 22.53 81.04
C GLN A 457 5.76 22.11 82.37
N GLY A 458 5.80 20.81 82.71
CA GLY A 458 5.36 20.30 84.00
C GLY A 458 6.30 20.60 85.18
N GLY A 459 7.57 20.94 84.93
CA GLY A 459 8.56 21.23 85.97
C GLY A 459 8.68 22.69 86.40
N GLY A 460 8.02 23.63 85.69
CA GLY A 460 8.30 25.07 85.79
C GLY A 460 7.15 25.96 86.30
N ARG A 461 6.16 25.41 87.02
CA ARG A 461 5.09 26.23 87.64
C ARG A 461 4.84 25.81 89.09
N ARG A 462 5.75 26.21 89.97
CA ARG A 462 5.48 26.42 91.40
C ARG A 462 5.95 27.83 91.76
N ALA A 463 5.04 28.63 92.33
CA ALA A 463 5.13 30.07 92.64
C ALA A 463 5.04 30.97 91.39
N VAL A 464 4.09 31.89 91.23
CA VAL A 464 3.62 33.00 92.09
C VAL A 464 2.16 33.33 91.63
N LEU A 465 1.12 33.28 92.50
CA LEU A 465 0.35 34.40 93.10
C LEU A 465 0.05 35.57 92.12
N ALA A 466 -1.10 36.26 92.08
CA ALA A 466 -2.38 36.27 92.77
C ALA A 466 -3.33 37.27 92.04
N GLU A 467 -4.64 37.11 92.25
CA GLU A 467 -5.74 38.11 92.26
C GLU A 467 -6.26 38.88 91.01
N GLY A 468 -7.61 38.95 90.96
CA GLY A 468 -8.47 39.86 90.19
C GLY A 468 -8.99 39.27 88.86
N GLY A 469 -10.28 39.15 88.52
CA GLY A 469 -11.53 39.64 89.07
C GLY A 469 -12.46 40.05 87.90
N VAL A 470 -13.68 39.47 87.82
CA VAL A 470 -14.91 39.94 87.11
C VAL A 470 -14.83 40.02 85.55
N GLY A 471 -15.78 39.60 84.71
CA GLY A 471 -17.14 39.07 84.82
C GLY A 471 -17.74 38.72 83.42
N MET A 472 -18.95 38.14 83.42
CA MET A 472 -20.01 37.98 82.39
C MET A 472 -19.72 38.33 80.90
N VAL A 473 -20.26 37.67 79.86
CA VAL A 473 -21.68 37.59 79.41
C VAL A 473 -21.78 36.65 78.18
N GLY A 474 -22.88 35.87 78.06
CA GLY A 474 -23.59 35.47 76.82
C GLY A 474 -22.89 34.51 75.84
N GLY A 475 -23.43 33.34 75.45
CA GLY A 475 -24.77 33.12 74.87
C GLY A 475 -24.71 33.33 73.35
N VAL A 476 -24.73 32.27 72.53
CA VAL A 476 -25.74 31.92 71.48
C VAL A 476 -24.93 31.15 70.42
N GLY A 477 -25.26 29.98 69.86
CA GLY A 477 -26.54 29.40 69.47
C GLY A 477 -26.77 29.58 67.95
N VAL A 478 -27.41 28.60 67.29
CA VAL A 478 -27.90 28.61 65.88
C VAL A 478 -26.82 28.21 64.84
N GLY A 479 -26.94 27.13 64.03
CA GLY A 479 -28.07 26.69 63.19
C GLY A 479 -27.80 27.18 61.76
N GLY A 480 -27.62 26.36 60.73
CA GLY A 480 -28.64 25.53 60.07
C GLY A 480 -29.20 26.28 58.83
N LEU A 481 -29.52 25.53 57.75
CA LEU A 481 -30.20 25.91 56.49
C LEU A 481 -29.31 26.36 55.32
N GLU A 482 -29.61 26.12 54.03
CA GLU A 482 -30.39 25.15 53.23
C GLU A 482 -30.32 25.64 51.76
N GLY A 483 -30.60 24.76 50.78
CA GLY A 483 -31.10 25.11 49.43
C GLY A 483 -30.05 25.18 48.30
N ARG A 484 -30.04 24.31 47.28
CA ARG A 484 -30.98 23.98 46.15
C ARG A 484 -30.87 24.90 44.91
N GLY A 485 -30.87 24.24 43.72
CA GLY A 485 -31.21 24.77 42.39
C GLY A 485 -30.02 24.78 41.40
N GLU A 486 -29.87 23.83 40.49
CA GLU A 486 -30.55 23.59 39.18
C GLU A 486 -30.06 24.43 37.98
N ALA A 487 -29.87 23.72 36.85
CA ALA A 487 -29.77 24.14 35.44
C ALA A 487 -28.60 25.08 35.05
N GLY A 488 -27.99 25.03 33.87
CA GLY A 488 -28.20 24.33 32.61
C GLY A 488 -27.30 24.98 31.53
N ALA A 489 -27.08 24.27 30.42
CA ALA A 489 -26.60 24.77 29.13
C ALA A 489 -25.20 25.45 29.03
N GLY A 490 -24.21 24.71 28.52
CA GLY A 490 -22.96 25.27 28.00
C GLY A 490 -22.81 24.98 26.51
N ALA A 491 -23.21 25.94 25.67
CA ALA A 491 -22.87 25.99 24.26
C ALA A 491 -22.08 27.28 23.96
N GLY A 492 -20.88 27.11 23.39
CA GLY A 492 -20.36 28.03 22.39
C GLY A 492 -19.31 29.07 22.81
N ARG A 493 -18.13 28.93 22.17
CA ARG A 493 -17.16 29.98 21.76
C ARG A 493 -16.42 30.68 22.93
N GLY A 494 -15.12 30.92 22.90
CA GLY A 494 -14.18 31.09 21.80
C GLY A 494 -13.34 32.33 22.14
N VAL A 495 -12.01 32.18 22.11
CA VAL A 495 -11.00 33.25 22.03
C VAL A 495 -10.83 34.18 23.25
N ARG A 496 -9.73 34.00 24.00
CA ARG A 496 -8.69 35.02 24.34
C ARG A 496 -7.75 34.44 25.40
N ARG A 497 -6.54 34.06 24.99
CA ARG A 497 -5.40 33.78 25.88
C ARG A 497 -4.29 34.76 25.50
N ALA A 498 -4.14 35.81 26.29
CA ALA A 498 -2.95 36.63 26.36
C ALA A 498 -2.88 37.24 27.77
N MET A 499 -1.70 37.15 28.38
CA MET A 499 -1.28 37.79 29.63
C MET A 499 -1.95 37.30 30.92
N VAL A 500 -1.20 36.60 31.77
CA VAL A 500 -0.69 37.11 33.06
C VAL A 500 0.20 36.00 33.62
N GLY A 501 1.51 36.25 33.58
CA GLY A 501 2.55 35.41 34.15
C GLY A 501 3.74 36.30 34.50
N MET A 502 3.51 37.31 35.33
CA MET A 502 4.55 38.21 35.82
C MET A 502 4.13 38.84 37.15
N ALA A 503 4.26 38.07 38.22
CA ALA A 503 4.34 38.57 39.59
C ALA A 503 4.86 37.44 40.47
N MET A 504 6.18 37.34 40.61
CA MET A 504 6.92 36.78 41.76
C MET A 504 8.40 36.62 41.36
N ARG A 505 9.10 37.76 41.26
CA ARG A 505 10.56 37.85 41.36
C ARG A 505 10.87 39.03 42.27
N GLU A 506 10.79 38.80 43.56
CA GLU A 506 11.48 39.59 44.58
C GLU A 506 11.40 38.84 45.92
N ARG A 507 12.37 37.93 46.13
CA ARG A 507 12.90 37.43 47.42
C ARG A 507 13.67 36.14 47.19
N ALA A 508 14.90 36.28 46.72
CA ALA A 508 16.01 35.36 47.00
C ALA A 508 17.29 36.03 46.52
N GLY A 509 17.99 36.70 47.44
CA GLY A 509 19.32 37.24 47.18
C GLY A 509 20.28 36.09 46.89
N LEU A 510 20.48 35.77 45.62
CA LEU A 510 21.51 34.86 45.14
C LEU A 510 22.36 35.63 44.11
N GLY A 511 23.61 35.86 44.48
CA GLY A 511 24.60 36.59 43.69
C GLY A 511 25.06 35.83 42.44
N ALA A 512 25.96 36.49 41.70
CA ALA A 512 26.38 36.22 40.33
C ALA A 512 27.04 34.84 40.03
N ASP A 513 27.06 33.90 40.97
CA ASP A 513 27.62 32.56 40.80
C ASP A 513 26.60 31.46 40.49
N GLY A 514 25.30 31.71 40.67
CA GLY A 514 24.25 30.73 40.36
C GLY A 514 24.05 30.45 38.85
N GLY A 515 24.48 31.37 37.98
CA GLY A 515 24.30 31.27 36.53
C GLY A 515 25.30 30.35 35.82
N ARG A 516 26.40 29.97 36.48
CA ARG A 516 27.46 29.12 35.90
C ARG A 516 27.20 27.63 36.13
N ALA A 517 26.69 27.24 37.29
CA ALA A 517 26.36 25.85 37.60
C ALA A 517 25.21 25.30 36.73
N LEU A 518 24.20 26.13 36.42
CA LEU A 518 23.08 25.74 35.57
C LEU A 518 23.50 25.55 34.09
N ARG A 519 24.45 26.35 33.58
CA ARG A 519 24.98 26.20 32.22
C ARG A 519 25.93 25.01 32.08
N ALA A 520 26.66 24.67 33.13
CA ALA A 520 27.49 23.47 33.18
C ALA A 520 26.64 22.20 33.16
N ALA A 521 25.58 22.14 33.99
CA ALA A 521 24.64 21.01 34.03
C ALA A 521 23.89 20.80 32.71
N LEU A 522 23.53 21.88 32.00
CA LEU A 522 22.86 21.79 30.69
C LEU A 522 23.80 21.38 29.54
N ARG A 523 25.11 21.68 29.64
CA ARG A 523 26.13 21.17 28.69
C ARG A 523 26.44 19.69 28.91
N GLU A 524 26.52 19.22 30.16
CA GLU A 524 26.70 17.80 30.46
C GLU A 524 25.48 16.95 30.07
N ALA A 525 24.28 17.55 30.04
CA ALA A 525 23.05 16.89 29.56
C ALA A 525 22.85 16.94 28.03
N GLY A 526 23.81 17.46 27.26
CA GLY A 526 23.74 17.51 25.79
C GLY A 526 22.68 18.48 25.22
N VAL A 527 22.19 19.44 26.02
CA VAL A 527 21.16 20.40 25.60
C VAL A 527 21.84 21.63 25.00
N HIS A 528 21.85 21.72 23.68
CA HIS A 528 22.23 22.95 22.96
C HIS A 528 21.05 23.93 22.93
N LEU A 529 21.16 25.04 23.67
CA LEU A 529 20.32 26.21 23.48
C LEU A 529 20.89 27.00 22.30
N GLY A 530 20.23 26.94 21.14
CA GLY A 530 20.60 27.73 19.98
C GLY A 530 20.26 29.20 20.19
N ASP A 531 21.23 30.09 19.96
CA ASP A 531 20.99 31.53 19.88
C ASP A 531 20.32 31.87 18.54
N PRO A 532 19.21 32.63 18.53
CA PRO A 532 18.64 33.18 17.31
C PRO A 532 19.18 34.60 17.15
N PHE A 533 20.07 34.84 16.18
CA PHE A 533 20.23 36.10 15.41
C PHE A 533 21.61 36.10 14.71
N ALA A 534 21.60 36.40 13.41
CA ALA A 534 22.68 36.52 12.41
C ALA A 534 22.61 35.38 11.37
N GLU A 535 22.55 35.58 10.04
CA GLU A 535 22.72 36.74 9.17
C GLU A 535 22.26 36.34 7.75
N GLY A 536 21.94 37.32 6.91
CA GLY A 536 22.38 37.30 5.51
C GLY A 536 21.43 36.73 4.44
N CYS A 537 20.54 37.58 3.91
CA CYS A 537 20.08 37.46 2.53
C CYS A 537 21.22 37.83 1.59
N GLY A 538 21.84 36.84 0.96
CA GLY A 538 22.75 36.98 -0.18
C GLY A 538 22.01 36.80 -1.50
N ALA A 539 22.25 37.72 -2.43
CA ALA A 539 21.68 37.79 -3.76
C ALA A 539 22.02 36.57 -4.64
N GLY A 540 21.10 36.22 -5.55
CA GLY A 540 21.42 35.51 -6.78
C GLY A 540 20.61 34.25 -7.06
N SER A 541 20.00 34.21 -8.25
CA SER A 541 19.39 33.06 -8.94
C SER A 541 17.96 32.64 -8.57
N GLY A 542 17.00 33.31 -9.22
CA GLY A 542 16.02 32.67 -10.11
C GLY A 542 15.19 31.49 -9.59
N CYS A 543 14.00 31.78 -9.07
CA CYS A 543 12.88 30.83 -9.03
C CYS A 543 11.62 31.50 -9.58
N GLY A 544 11.41 31.35 -10.89
CA GLY A 544 10.12 31.49 -11.56
C GLY A 544 9.96 30.28 -12.49
N GLY A 545 8.79 29.70 -12.72
CA GLY A 545 7.45 30.02 -12.25
C GLY A 545 6.47 28.93 -12.73
N SER A 546 5.23 29.07 -12.24
CA SER A 546 3.94 28.64 -12.81
C SER A 546 3.84 27.36 -13.66
N TRP A 547 2.98 26.44 -13.21
CA TRP A 547 2.06 25.72 -14.09
C TRP A 547 0.62 25.97 -13.62
N ALA A 548 -0.12 26.70 -14.45
CA ALA A 548 -1.57 26.81 -14.40
C ALA A 548 -2.18 25.88 -15.47
N ALA A 549 -3.37 25.40 -15.19
CA ALA A 549 -4.15 24.47 -15.99
C ALA A 549 -4.84 25.14 -17.20
N ALA A 550 -4.89 24.43 -18.32
CA ALA A 550 -6.03 24.25 -19.23
C ALA A 550 -5.61 23.28 -20.36
#